data_AF-A0A914V8V1-F1
#
_entry.id   AF-A0A914V8V1-F1
#
_cell.length_a   1.000
_cell.length_b   1.000
_cell.length_c   1.000
_cell.angle_alpha   90.00
_cell.angle_beta   90.00
_cell.angle_gamma   90.00
#
_symmetry.space_group_name_H-M   'P 1'
#
loop_
_entity.id
_entity.type
_entity.pdbx_description
1 polymer ?
#
loop_
_entity_poly.entity_id
_entity_poly.type
_entity_poly.pdbx_seq_one_letter_code
_entity_poly.pdbx_strand_id
1 'polypeptide(L)'
;MKSKPDTSMAQMGTPREVHTAIDNLHGAILFGQKLALRPSKQVSLHDIRDPFDLPDGTASFRDFTGSRNQRFSTMESAQRNRLVRPTNVLHWYNAPATMTEEKLKQ
;
A
#
# COMPACT_ATOMS: atom_id res chain seq x y z
N MET A 1 -14.63 -2.52 -9.91
CA MET A 1 -13.60 -3.47 -10.41
C MET A 1 -14.08 -4.91 -10.53
N LYS A 2 -15.35 -5.24 -10.20
CA LYS A 2 -15.91 -6.59 -10.39
C LYS A 2 -15.76 -7.14 -11.83
N SER A 3 -15.70 -6.26 -12.83
CA SER A 3 -15.50 -6.59 -14.24
C SER A 3 -14.03 -6.78 -14.67
N LYS A 4 -13.06 -6.50 -13.80
CA LYS A 4 -11.62 -6.63 -14.07
C LYS A 4 -10.96 -7.37 -12.90
N PRO A 5 -10.88 -8.71 -12.95
CA PRO A 5 -10.14 -9.47 -11.96
C PRO A 5 -8.68 -9.02 -11.92
N ASP A 6 -8.01 -9.25 -10.79
CA ASP A 6 -6.58 -8.96 -10.58
C ASP A 6 -6.17 -7.49 -10.74
N THR A 7 -7.15 -6.57 -10.71
CA THR A 7 -6.90 -5.14 -10.80
C THR A 7 -7.42 -4.44 -9.55
N SER A 8 -6.64 -3.50 -9.03
CA SER A 8 -7.02 -2.59 -7.95
C SER A 8 -6.69 -1.14 -8.34
N MET A 9 -7.33 -0.19 -7.67
CA MET A 9 -6.98 1.22 -7.75
C MET A 9 -6.67 1.71 -6.34
N ALA A 10 -5.58 2.46 -6.21
CA ALA A 10 -5.16 3.08 -4.97
C ALA A 10 -4.99 4.58 -5.20
N GLN A 11 -5.73 5.38 -4.44
CA GLN A 11 -5.53 6.83 -4.41
C GLN A 11 -4.45 7.17 -3.39
N MET A 12 -3.51 8.02 -3.79
CA MET A 12 -2.44 8.54 -2.94
C MET A 12 -2.61 10.04 -2.70
N GLY A 13 -1.85 10.59 -1.74
CA GLY A 13 -2.02 11.97 -1.30
C GLY A 13 -1.54 12.98 -2.34
N THR A 14 -0.46 12.66 -3.06
CA THR A 14 0.10 13.55 -4.07
C THR A 14 0.50 12.83 -5.36
N PRO A 15 0.53 13.51 -6.52
CA PRO A 15 1.05 12.94 -7.76
C PRO A 15 2.51 12.47 -7.63
N ARG A 16 3.31 13.10 -6.76
CA ARG A 16 4.70 12.69 -6.52
C ARG A 16 4.78 11.31 -5.87
N GLU A 17 3.90 11.01 -4.92
CA GLU A 17 3.79 9.68 -4.32
C GLU A 17 3.40 8.62 -5.37
N VAL A 18 2.50 8.97 -6.30
CA VAL A 18 2.12 8.12 -7.44
C VAL A 18 3.33 7.71 -8.28
N HIS A 19 4.12 8.67 -8.73
CA HIS A 19 5.32 8.37 -9.52
C HIS A 19 6.34 7.58 -8.70
N THR A 20 6.55 7.94 -7.44
CA THR A 20 7.47 7.22 -6.55
C THR A 20 7.07 5.75 -6.40
N ALA A 21 5.79 5.45 -6.19
CA ALA A 21 5.32 4.07 -6.06
C ALA A 21 5.51 3.29 -7.37
N ILE A 22 5.19 3.90 -8.52
CA ILE A 22 5.38 3.28 -9.83
C ILE A 22 6.87 2.99 -10.07
N ASP A 23 7.76 3.96 -9.84
CA ASP A 23 9.20 3.82 -10.08
C ASP A 23 9.87 2.75 -9.20
N ASN A 24 9.30 2.47 -8.02
CA ASN A 24 9.85 1.51 -7.08
C ASN A 24 9.22 0.11 -7.19
N LEU A 25 7.94 0.02 -7.53
CA LEU A 25 7.17 -1.24 -7.44
C LEU A 25 6.73 -1.78 -8.81
N HIS A 26 6.79 -0.98 -9.87
CA HIS A 26 6.43 -1.46 -11.20
C HIS A 26 7.37 -2.59 -11.63
N GLY A 27 6.80 -3.72 -12.04
CA GLY A 27 7.55 -4.90 -12.45
C GLY A 27 8.03 -5.79 -11.30
N ALA A 28 7.77 -5.42 -10.04
CA ALA A 28 8.05 -6.28 -8.89
C ALA A 28 7.22 -7.58 -8.97
N ILE A 29 7.80 -8.69 -8.51
CA ILE A 29 7.12 -9.98 -8.43
C ILE A 29 6.53 -10.12 -7.03
N LEU A 30 5.21 -10.30 -6.96
CA LEU A 30 4.49 -10.52 -5.72
C LEU A 30 3.63 -11.78 -5.88
N PHE A 31 3.83 -12.77 -4.99
CA PHE A 31 3.14 -14.07 -5.05
C PHE A 31 3.21 -14.76 -6.43
N GLY A 32 4.35 -14.65 -7.12
CA GLY A 32 4.56 -15.22 -8.46
C GLY A 32 3.96 -14.41 -9.62
N GLN A 33 3.28 -13.29 -9.34
CA GLN A 33 2.70 -12.40 -10.34
C GLN A 33 3.52 -11.13 -10.50
N LYS A 34 3.66 -10.64 -11.74
CA LYS A 34 4.37 -9.38 -12.03
C LYS A 34 3.42 -8.20 -11.89
N LEU A 35 3.72 -7.28 -10.98
CA LEU A 35 2.92 -6.08 -10.75
C LEU A 35 3.04 -5.10 -11.94
N ALA A 36 1.90 -4.65 -12.45
CA ALA A 36 1.82 -3.63 -13.48
C ALA A 36 1.14 -2.38 -12.92
N LEU A 37 1.96 -1.41 -12.49
CA LEU A 37 1.47 -0.12 -12.00
C LEU A 37 1.45 0.93 -13.11
N ARG A 38 0.35 1.67 -13.23
CA ARG A 38 0.19 2.79 -14.17
C ARG A 38 -0.67 3.88 -13.54
N PRO A 39 -0.48 5.16 -13.92
CA PRO A 39 -1.38 6.22 -13.52
C PRO A 39 -2.81 5.92 -14.00
N SER A 40 -3.80 6.13 -13.13
CA SER A 40 -5.21 5.99 -13.49
C SER A 40 -5.64 7.16 -14.38
N LYS A 41 -6.65 6.93 -15.22
CA LYS A 41 -7.35 8.02 -15.93
C LYS A 41 -8.28 8.81 -15.00
N GLN A 42 -8.62 8.25 -13.84
CA GLN A 42 -9.47 8.89 -12.84
C GLN A 42 -8.63 9.82 -11.95
N VAL A 43 -9.15 11.01 -11.67
CA VAL A 43 -8.48 12.02 -10.82
C VAL A 43 -8.61 11.67 -9.34
N SER A 44 -9.74 11.09 -8.94
CA SER A 44 -10.00 10.61 -7.59
C SER A 44 -10.85 9.35 -7.61
N LEU A 45 -10.76 8.57 -6.53
CA LEU A 45 -11.69 7.50 -6.25
C LEU A 45 -12.94 8.09 -5.60
N HIS A 46 -14.10 7.69 -6.12
CA HIS A 46 -15.38 8.03 -5.51
C HIS A 46 -15.77 6.96 -4.51
N ASP A 47 -16.43 7.39 -3.43
CA ASP A 47 -17.03 6.47 -2.47
C ASP A 47 -18.05 5.58 -3.17
N ILE A 48 -17.90 4.28 -2.98
CA ILE A 48 -18.81 3.28 -3.53
C ILE A 48 -19.91 3.06 -2.50
N ARG A 49 -21.17 3.40 -2.85
CA ARG A 49 -22.32 3.20 -1.96
C ARG A 49 -22.51 1.73 -1.58
N ASP A 50 -22.34 0.83 -2.53
CA ASP A 50 -22.48 -0.62 -2.34
C ASP A 50 -21.21 -1.36 -2.83
N PRO A 51 -20.16 -1.44 -2.01
CA PRO A 51 -19.01 -2.27 -2.32
C PRO A 51 -19.43 -3.75 -2.29
N PHE A 52 -18.92 -4.54 -3.24
CA PHE A 52 -19.09 -5.99 -3.20
C PHE A 52 -18.09 -6.64 -2.23
N ASP A 53 -18.43 -7.82 -1.74
CA ASP A 53 -17.56 -8.60 -0.87
C ASP A 53 -16.48 -9.35 -1.66
N LEU A 54 -15.27 -9.32 -1.12
CA LEU A 54 -14.13 -10.13 -1.57
C LEU A 54 -14.29 -11.57 -1.05
N PRO A 55 -13.50 -12.54 -1.58
CA PRO A 55 -13.60 -13.94 -1.17
C PRO A 55 -13.37 -14.20 0.33
N ASP A 56 -12.66 -13.29 1.01
CA ASP A 56 -12.41 -13.33 2.45
C ASP A 56 -13.52 -12.65 3.29
N GLY A 57 -14.59 -12.18 2.64
CA GLY A 57 -15.71 -11.47 3.27
C GLY A 57 -15.45 -9.99 3.55
N THR A 58 -14.31 -9.43 3.11
CA THR A 58 -14.01 -8.01 3.29
C THR A 58 -14.57 -7.16 2.14
N ALA A 59 -14.85 -5.88 2.40
CA ALA A 59 -15.38 -4.98 1.38
C ALA A 59 -14.33 -4.65 0.30
N SER A 60 -14.76 -4.64 -0.97
CA SER A 60 -13.95 -4.25 -2.13
C SER A 60 -13.50 -2.77 -2.16
N PHE A 61 -14.01 -1.93 -1.26
CA PHE A 61 -13.60 -0.55 -1.08
C PHE A 61 -13.21 -0.32 0.39
N ARG A 62 -12.08 0.37 0.60
CA ARG A 62 -11.62 0.75 1.93
C ARG A 62 -10.96 2.11 1.89
N ASP A 63 -11.39 2.99 2.79
CA ASP A 63 -10.74 4.28 3.02
C ASP A 63 -9.63 4.15 4.09
N PHE A 64 -8.48 4.74 3.80
CA PHE A 64 -7.30 4.77 4.67
C PHE A 64 -6.84 6.19 5.02
N THR A 65 -7.60 7.23 4.66
CA THR A 65 -7.26 8.63 4.94
C THR A 65 -7.06 8.88 6.44
N GLY A 66 -7.91 8.29 7.29
CA GLY A 66 -7.83 8.37 8.75
C GLY A 66 -6.91 7.34 9.43
N SER A 67 -6.13 6.57 8.68
CA SER A 67 -5.31 5.52 9.29
C SER A 67 -4.12 6.08 10.07
N ARG A 68 -3.99 5.67 11.34
CA ARG A 68 -2.83 6.00 12.20
C ARG A 68 -1.50 5.50 11.65
N ASN A 69 -1.53 4.55 10.72
CA ASN A 69 -0.34 3.95 10.12
C ASN A 69 0.20 4.73 8.93
N GLN A 70 -0.44 5.84 8.53
CA GLN A 70 0.05 6.68 7.45
C GLN A 70 1.33 7.42 7.86
N ARG A 71 2.35 7.30 7.01
CA ARG A 71 3.71 7.82 7.30
C ARG A 71 4.03 9.16 6.64
N PHE A 72 3.19 9.59 5.69
CA PHE A 72 3.42 10.79 4.88
C PHE A 72 2.31 11.84 5.01
N SER A 73 1.38 11.68 5.96
CA SER A 73 0.24 12.61 6.13
C SER A 73 0.62 14.01 6.61
N THR A 74 1.75 14.16 7.31
CA THR A 74 2.26 15.45 7.78
C THR A 74 3.69 15.63 7.32
N MET A 75 4.12 16.89 7.13
CA MET A 75 5.47 17.21 6.70
C MET A 75 6.53 16.68 7.70
N GLU A 76 6.25 16.79 9.00
CA GLU A 76 7.13 16.27 10.06
C GLU A 76 7.29 14.74 9.99
N SER A 77 6.18 14.00 9.78
CA SER A 77 6.24 12.55 9.63
C SER A 77 6.96 12.16 8.33
N ALA A 78 6.67 12.83 7.22
CA ALA A 78 7.29 12.57 5.93
C ALA A 78 8.82 12.74 5.98
N GLN A 79 9.34 13.75 6.67
CA GLN A 79 10.78 13.99 6.82
C GLN A 79 11.52 12.85 7.54
N ARG A 80 10.84 12.11 8.42
CA ARG A 80 11.41 10.96 9.13
C ARG A 80 11.46 9.69 8.27
N ASN A 81 10.75 9.66 7.14
CA ASN A 81 10.63 8.50 6.29
C ASN A 81 11.57 8.59 5.08
N ARG A 82 12.56 7.69 5.02
CA ARG A 82 13.44 7.55 3.86
C ARG A 82 12.80 6.62 2.84
N LEU A 83 12.68 7.09 1.61
CA LEU A 83 12.29 6.24 0.49
C LEU A 83 13.49 5.36 0.10
N VAL A 84 13.34 4.06 0.29
CA VAL A 84 14.34 3.05 -0.07
C VAL A 84 13.73 2.15 -1.13
N ARG A 85 14.51 1.82 -2.18
CA ARG A 85 14.08 0.84 -3.19
C ARG A 85 13.81 -0.51 -2.51
N PRO A 86 12.94 -1.36 -3.07
CA PRO A 86 12.72 -2.70 -2.52
C PRO A 86 14.03 -3.48 -2.40
N THR A 87 14.27 -4.08 -1.24
CA THR A 87 15.42 -4.96 -0.97
C THR A 87 14.95 -6.23 -0.28
N ASN A 88 15.83 -7.21 -0.13
CA ASN A 88 15.58 -8.43 0.65
C ASN A 88 15.74 -8.21 2.17
N VAL A 89 16.06 -6.99 2.62
CA VAL A 89 16.25 -6.66 4.05
C VAL A 89 15.14 -5.72 4.50
N LEU A 90 14.47 -6.08 5.59
CA LEU A 90 13.41 -5.28 6.19
C LEU A 90 13.90 -4.57 7.45
N HIS A 91 13.68 -3.26 7.51
CA HIS A 91 13.85 -2.48 8.73
C HIS A 91 12.48 -2.30 9.41
N TRP A 92 12.34 -2.79 10.64
CA TRP A 92 11.07 -2.81 11.36
C TRP A 92 11.18 -2.01 12.66
N TYR A 93 10.05 -1.46 13.11
CA TYR A 93 9.95 -0.60 14.29
C TYR A 93 8.80 -1.08 15.18
N ASN A 94 8.70 -0.53 16.39
CA ASN A 94 7.62 -0.81 17.35
C ASN A 94 7.61 -2.28 17.83
N ALA A 95 8.79 -2.88 17.93
CA ALA A 95 9.00 -4.16 18.57
C ALA A 95 8.65 -4.08 20.07
N PRO A 96 7.91 -5.04 20.63
CA PRO A 96 7.85 -5.18 22.08
C PRO A 96 9.25 -5.55 22.60
N ALA A 97 9.61 -5.08 23.81
CA ALA A 97 10.91 -5.36 24.42
C ALA A 97 11.17 -6.86 24.63
N THR A 98 10.11 -7.67 24.63
CA THR A 98 10.16 -9.13 24.75
C THR A 98 10.31 -9.85 23.41
N MET A 99 10.51 -9.13 22.30
CA MET A 99 10.71 -9.76 21.00
C MET A 99 12.11 -10.40 20.91
N THR A 100 12.15 -11.65 20.50
CA THR A 100 13.37 -12.40 20.23
C THR A 100 13.34 -12.95 18.81
N GLU A 101 14.48 -13.43 18.32
CA GLU A 101 14.56 -14.03 16.99
C GLU A 101 13.67 -15.27 16.86
N GLU A 102 13.51 -16.07 17.92
CA GLU A 102 12.65 -17.26 17.89
C GLU A 102 11.17 -16.87 17.72
N LYS A 103 10.73 -15.78 18.35
CA LYS A 103 9.35 -15.29 18.21
C LYS A 103 9.07 -14.70 16.83
N LEU A 104 10.09 -14.18 16.15
CA LEU A 104 9.96 -13.66 14.78
C LEU A 104 9.87 -14.76 13.72
N LYS A 105 10.35 -15.96 14.02
CA LYS A 105 10.33 -17.11 13.11
C LYS A 105 9.07 -17.98 13.22
N GLN A 106 8.23 -17.73 14.23
CA GLN A 106 6.91 -18.36 14.38
C GLN A 106 5.88 -17.68 13.48
#